data_AF-A0A944S3B0-F1
#
_entry.id   AF-A0A944S3B0-F1
#
_cell.length_a   1.000
_cell.length_b   1.000
_cell.length_c   1.000
_cell.angle_alpha   90.00
_cell.angle_beta   90.00
_cell.angle_gamma   90.00
#
_symmetry.space_group_name_H-M   'P 1'
#
loop_
_entity.id
_entity.type
_entity.pdbx_description
1 polymer ?
#
loop_
_entity_poly.entity_id
_entity_poly.type
_entity_poly.pdbx_seq_one_letter_code
_entity_poly.pdbx_strand_id
1 'polypeptide(L)'
;MPRLAHVNDDDLRSAIHAGCRTMRNVFNVDDDGVPFFGSRLLPDARLSFSAHHSESHVPGRHLNALLAADAVAPDPTIDPAAQDAAIAMHRRALMHSYGGIQPLPLNRSKIGDPAPGNFCPHNLREGFHGLWALAQHRADDEAADLAERSLATIRQLWRPDHGWDEAQLAQQGLTYMACQGFVHGEARMLGPLVKFQRATGSQAAGDLADDVAQKLLAEFYLEDGVYTAERFVTRHAHSVTCCLSSLAQYAAARGDTQVMARVKSFYDHGLWQMRDAIGWSPESAQQTGSDHGEGNNTGDIVETALILGAHGWTEYDHDAQRILRAHLLPSQLRDVSFVVEPDNPHHEDGLHDMGRRHLGAWGFPAPYGHLSWGKGRGGLSFNMDIVGGVVASLCEALSAVTISAPAGDGPLHHKIRLLLETTTQDLQLGICTENDAMTLEIRLQHLGDLQIQLPPWVDEEAIRMEPLTEHFSIDEDGLHIPGRDKADAAVADPIRVHLPTPGEELTLTHHHDHPIEVHLRGDRVVAMDSLGADLTFFPDLD
;
A
#
# COMPACT_ATOMS: atom_id res chain seq x y z
N MET A 1 16.77 -17.93 -14.26
CA MET A 1 15.54 -18.02 -15.10
C MET A 1 15.29 -16.61 -15.55
N PRO A 2 15.36 -16.31 -16.87
CA PRO A 2 15.47 -14.93 -17.30
C PRO A 2 14.23 -14.10 -16.96
N ARG A 3 13.01 -14.63 -17.14
CA ARG A 3 11.74 -13.91 -16.93
C ARG A 3 10.71 -14.76 -16.18
N LEU A 4 9.89 -14.14 -15.34
CA LEU A 4 8.75 -14.78 -14.68
C LEU A 4 7.62 -15.09 -15.66
N ALA A 5 6.93 -16.23 -15.47
CA ALA A 5 5.86 -16.65 -16.38
C ALA A 5 4.55 -15.86 -16.22
N HIS A 6 4.31 -15.30 -15.03
CA HIS A 6 3.06 -14.64 -14.68
C HIS A 6 3.34 -13.29 -14.02
N VAL A 7 3.02 -12.20 -14.72
CA VAL A 7 3.18 -10.83 -14.25
C VAL A 7 1.84 -10.13 -14.44
N ASN A 8 1.42 -9.37 -13.44
CA ASN A 8 0.16 -8.63 -13.43
C ASN A 8 0.45 -7.14 -13.53
N ASP A 9 -0.30 -6.40 -14.33
CA ASP A 9 -0.15 -4.96 -14.49
C ASP A 9 -1.51 -4.24 -14.68
N ASP A 10 -2.63 -4.92 -14.43
CA ASP A 10 -3.98 -4.37 -14.61
C ASP A 10 -5.04 -4.88 -13.63
N ASP A 11 -4.90 -6.10 -13.10
CA ASP A 11 -5.92 -6.71 -12.22
C ASP A 11 -5.63 -6.47 -10.73
N LEU A 12 -6.18 -5.39 -10.19
CA LEU A 12 -6.12 -5.05 -8.76
C LEU A 12 -6.76 -6.13 -7.87
N ARG A 13 -7.91 -6.69 -8.26
CA ARG A 13 -8.67 -7.64 -7.42
C ARG A 13 -7.89 -8.94 -7.28
N SER A 14 -7.36 -9.48 -8.38
CA SER A 14 -6.51 -10.67 -8.36
C SER A 14 -5.27 -10.45 -7.50
N ALA A 15 -4.63 -9.27 -7.58
CA ALA A 15 -3.48 -8.94 -6.75
C ALA A 15 -3.84 -8.93 -5.25
N ILE A 16 -4.94 -8.27 -4.88
CA ILE A 16 -5.44 -8.25 -3.50
C ILE A 16 -5.73 -9.68 -3.01
N HIS A 17 -6.44 -10.50 -3.78
CA HIS A 17 -6.78 -11.88 -3.40
C HIS A 17 -5.53 -12.74 -3.17
N ALA A 18 -4.53 -12.62 -4.04
CA ALA A 18 -3.26 -13.34 -3.89
C ALA A 18 -2.46 -12.87 -2.65
N GLY A 19 -2.45 -11.57 -2.35
CA GLY A 19 -1.87 -11.04 -1.12
C GLY A 19 -2.59 -11.54 0.14
N CYS A 20 -3.92 -11.50 0.15
CA CYS A 20 -4.75 -12.07 1.22
C CYS A 20 -4.46 -13.56 1.44
N ARG A 21 -4.30 -14.32 0.36
CA ARG A 21 -3.90 -15.73 0.43
C ARG A 21 -2.56 -15.90 1.14
N THR A 22 -1.56 -15.08 0.84
CA THR A 22 -0.26 -15.10 1.56
C THR A 22 -0.48 -14.85 3.06
N MET A 23 -1.22 -13.79 3.43
CA MET A 23 -1.47 -13.43 4.83
C MET A 23 -2.22 -14.52 5.64
N ARG A 24 -2.98 -15.41 4.97
CA ARG A 24 -3.63 -16.57 5.58
C ARG A 24 -2.69 -17.77 5.83
N ASN A 25 -1.51 -17.79 5.21
CA ASN A 25 -0.60 -18.93 5.21
C ASN A 25 0.74 -18.63 5.92
N VAL A 26 0.86 -17.56 6.72
CA VAL A 26 2.14 -17.13 7.33
C VAL A 26 2.26 -17.40 8.83
N PHE A 27 1.31 -18.16 9.39
CA PHE A 27 1.27 -18.46 10.81
C PHE A 27 2.28 -19.53 11.20
N ASN A 28 2.90 -19.38 12.36
CA ASN A 28 3.80 -20.36 12.95
C ASN A 28 3.00 -21.33 13.84
N VAL A 29 2.76 -22.55 13.38
CA VAL A 29 2.02 -23.54 14.20
C VAL A 29 2.81 -24.00 15.43
N ASP A 30 4.13 -23.83 15.41
CA ASP A 30 5.01 -24.16 16.55
C ASP A 30 5.00 -23.08 17.65
N ASP A 31 4.28 -21.97 17.43
CA ASP A 31 4.21 -20.81 18.33
C ASP A 31 2.79 -20.22 18.37
N ASP A 32 1.80 -21.09 18.63
CA ASP A 32 0.38 -20.74 18.83
C ASP A 32 -0.25 -19.92 17.69
N GLY A 33 0.30 -20.03 16.49
CA GLY A 33 -0.19 -19.32 15.31
C GLY A 33 0.23 -17.85 15.23
N VAL A 34 1.27 -17.42 15.95
CA VAL A 34 1.88 -16.09 15.73
C VAL A 34 2.43 -16.02 14.30
N PRO A 35 2.14 -14.96 13.51
CA PRO A 35 2.65 -14.86 12.15
C PRO A 35 4.16 -14.61 12.11
N PHE A 36 4.83 -15.22 11.13
CA PHE A 36 6.24 -14.94 10.85
C PHE A 36 6.41 -13.51 10.33
N PHE A 37 7.54 -12.88 10.70
CA PHE A 37 7.96 -11.60 10.13
C PHE A 37 9.01 -11.82 9.03
N GLY A 38 10.11 -12.45 9.41
CA GLY A 38 11.24 -12.65 8.52
C GLY A 38 10.88 -13.68 7.46
N SER A 39 11.16 -13.33 6.21
CA SER A 39 10.88 -14.17 5.06
C SER A 39 12.01 -14.06 4.04
N ARG A 40 12.50 -15.22 3.60
CA ARG A 40 13.52 -15.36 2.58
C ARG A 40 13.20 -16.56 1.71
N LEU A 41 13.38 -16.43 0.39
CA LEU A 41 13.30 -17.53 -0.57
C LEU A 41 14.67 -17.93 -1.15
N LEU A 42 15.63 -17.00 -1.23
CA LEU A 42 16.99 -17.28 -1.71
C LEU A 42 18.05 -16.61 -0.82
N PRO A 43 19.25 -17.22 -0.66
CA PRO A 43 19.61 -18.57 -1.15
C PRO A 43 18.95 -19.69 -0.33
N ASP A 44 18.67 -19.43 0.95
CA ASP A 44 18.07 -20.41 1.87
C ASP A 44 16.64 -19.98 2.21
N ALA A 45 15.66 -20.75 1.73
CA ALA A 45 14.26 -20.46 1.96
C ALA A 45 13.89 -20.73 3.42
N ARG A 46 13.27 -19.73 4.09
CA ARG A 46 12.79 -19.84 5.47
C ARG A 46 11.83 -18.71 5.84
N LEU A 47 10.96 -19.00 6.79
CA LEU A 47 10.21 -18.04 7.59
C LEU A 47 10.75 -18.04 9.03
N SER A 48 10.83 -16.88 9.65
CA SER A 48 11.44 -16.75 10.98
C SER A 48 10.76 -15.71 11.87
N PHE A 49 10.76 -16.00 13.17
CA PHE A 49 10.35 -15.07 14.21
C PHE A 49 11.29 -13.86 14.28
N SER A 50 10.73 -12.68 14.56
CA SER A 50 11.48 -11.47 14.87
C SER A 50 11.07 -10.93 16.24
N ALA A 51 12.04 -10.83 17.14
CA ALA A 51 11.88 -10.19 18.45
C ALA A 51 11.57 -8.69 18.39
N HIS A 52 11.58 -8.10 17.18
CA HIS A 52 11.23 -6.71 16.94
C HIS A 52 9.84 -6.55 16.32
N HIS A 53 9.30 -7.55 15.61
CA HIS A 53 8.19 -7.32 14.68
C HIS A 53 7.12 -8.42 14.62
N SER A 54 7.41 -9.68 14.95
CA SER A 54 6.47 -10.79 14.65
C SER A 54 5.09 -10.62 15.28
N GLU A 55 5.02 -10.12 16.52
CA GLU A 55 3.76 -10.04 17.28
C GLU A 55 3.15 -8.65 17.22
N SER A 56 4.01 -7.63 17.27
CA SER A 56 3.59 -6.24 17.35
C SER A 56 3.34 -5.59 16.00
N HIS A 57 3.90 -6.15 14.92
CA HIS A 57 3.93 -5.50 13.60
C HIS A 57 3.03 -6.23 12.60
N VAL A 58 3.29 -7.52 12.37
CA VAL A 58 2.64 -8.30 11.32
C VAL A 58 1.13 -8.45 11.52
N PRO A 59 0.61 -8.82 12.72
CA PRO A 59 -0.82 -9.05 12.87
C PRO A 59 -1.65 -7.80 12.61
N GLY A 60 -1.18 -6.64 13.06
CA GLY A 60 -1.87 -5.37 12.86
C GLY A 60 -1.90 -4.92 11.40
N ARG A 61 -0.77 -5.06 10.68
CA ARG A 61 -0.71 -4.84 9.22
C ARG A 61 -1.65 -5.76 8.47
N HIS A 62 -1.66 -7.05 8.82
CA HIS A 62 -2.48 -8.05 8.14
C HIS A 62 -3.96 -7.86 8.43
N LEU A 63 -4.35 -7.49 9.65
CA LEU A 63 -5.74 -7.18 9.98
C LEU A 63 -6.26 -5.98 9.19
N ASN A 64 -5.49 -4.89 9.11
CA ASN A 64 -5.83 -3.73 8.29
C ASN A 64 -6.07 -4.13 6.83
N ALA A 65 -5.17 -4.93 6.25
CA ALA A 65 -5.26 -5.37 4.87
C ALA A 65 -6.40 -6.35 4.61
N LEU A 66 -6.54 -7.42 5.41
CA LEU A 66 -7.56 -8.45 5.26
C LEU A 66 -8.97 -7.87 5.41
N LEU A 67 -9.17 -7.00 6.40
CA LEU A 67 -10.49 -6.40 6.66
C LEU A 67 -10.85 -5.32 5.63
N ALA A 68 -9.87 -4.56 5.13
CA ALA A 68 -10.08 -3.66 3.99
C ALA A 68 -10.44 -4.46 2.72
N ALA A 69 -9.71 -5.55 2.44
CA ALA A 69 -9.97 -6.43 1.30
C ALA A 69 -11.35 -7.07 1.37
N ASP A 70 -11.80 -7.56 2.53
CA ASP A 70 -13.17 -8.07 2.72
C ASP A 70 -14.24 -7.03 2.33
N ALA A 71 -13.97 -5.74 2.60
CA ALA A 71 -14.92 -4.66 2.36
C ALA A 71 -14.99 -4.23 0.88
N VAL A 72 -13.84 -4.17 0.18
CA VAL A 72 -13.76 -3.58 -1.17
C VAL A 72 -13.52 -4.61 -2.28
N ALA A 73 -12.91 -5.74 -1.91
CA ALA A 73 -12.50 -6.81 -2.80
C ALA A 73 -12.91 -8.21 -2.29
N PRO A 74 -14.19 -8.45 -1.96
CA PRO A 74 -14.61 -9.76 -1.48
C PRO A 74 -14.23 -10.85 -2.50
N ASP A 75 -13.60 -11.91 -1.99
CA ASP A 75 -13.19 -13.06 -2.79
C ASP A 75 -14.30 -14.12 -2.75
N PRO A 76 -15.03 -14.38 -3.85
CA PRO A 76 -16.10 -15.38 -3.85
C PRO A 76 -15.56 -16.82 -3.85
N THR A 77 -14.25 -17.02 -4.03
CA THR A 77 -13.62 -18.34 -4.12
C THR A 77 -13.10 -18.86 -2.78
N ILE A 78 -12.93 -17.98 -1.78
CA ILE A 78 -12.48 -18.38 -0.45
C ILE A 78 -13.65 -18.88 0.41
N ASP A 79 -13.39 -19.93 1.20
CA ASP A 79 -14.30 -20.32 2.28
C ASP A 79 -14.34 -19.20 3.34
N PRO A 80 -15.52 -18.58 3.61
CA PRO A 80 -15.64 -17.55 4.63
C PRO A 80 -15.12 -18.00 6.00
N ALA A 81 -15.29 -19.28 6.36
CA ALA A 81 -14.78 -19.79 7.63
C ALA A 81 -13.25 -19.80 7.69
N ALA A 82 -12.58 -20.05 6.56
CA ALA A 82 -11.13 -19.99 6.48
C ALA A 82 -10.60 -18.55 6.56
N GLN A 83 -11.31 -17.59 5.97
CA GLN A 83 -11.00 -16.16 6.10
C GLN A 83 -11.16 -15.70 7.55
N ASP A 84 -12.29 -16.02 8.20
CA ASP A 84 -12.54 -15.67 9.60
C ASP A 84 -11.54 -16.33 10.55
N ALA A 85 -11.14 -17.58 10.29
CA ALA A 85 -10.12 -18.26 11.08
C ALA A 85 -8.76 -17.55 11.03
N ALA A 86 -8.34 -17.08 9.86
CA ALA A 86 -7.11 -16.32 9.70
C ALA A 86 -7.19 -14.94 10.40
N ILE A 87 -8.31 -14.24 10.28
CA ILE A 87 -8.56 -12.98 10.99
C ILE A 87 -8.51 -13.19 12.50
N ALA A 88 -9.15 -14.25 13.00
CA ALA A 88 -9.13 -14.59 14.43
C ALA A 88 -7.71 -14.91 14.94
N MET A 89 -6.87 -15.52 14.10
CA MET A 89 -5.48 -15.83 14.45
C MET A 89 -4.61 -14.56 14.52
N HIS A 90 -4.73 -13.66 13.54
CA HIS A 90 -4.08 -12.34 13.62
C HIS A 90 -4.60 -11.50 14.79
N ARG A 91 -5.91 -11.49 15.05
CA ARG A 91 -6.49 -10.84 16.23
C ARG A 91 -5.86 -11.37 17.51
N ARG A 92 -5.75 -12.69 17.66
CA ARG A 92 -5.13 -13.31 18.83
C ARG A 92 -3.69 -12.87 19.02
N ALA A 93 -2.89 -12.87 17.95
CA ALA A 93 -1.50 -12.42 18.00
C ALA A 93 -1.39 -10.92 18.35
N LEU A 94 -2.29 -10.09 17.81
CA LEU A 94 -2.38 -8.67 18.17
C LEU A 94 -2.71 -8.50 19.66
N MET A 95 -3.75 -9.17 20.16
CA MET A 95 -4.12 -9.10 21.58
C MET A 95 -3.01 -9.64 22.49
N HIS A 96 -2.27 -10.67 22.05
CA HIS A 96 -1.11 -11.17 22.79
C HIS A 96 -0.02 -10.12 22.92
N SER A 97 0.34 -9.46 21.82
CA SER A 97 1.31 -8.34 21.77
C SER A 97 0.96 -7.22 22.76
N TYR A 98 -0.32 -6.85 22.82
CA TYR A 98 -0.81 -5.82 23.75
C TYR A 98 -1.10 -6.31 25.17
N GLY A 99 -1.17 -7.63 25.38
CA GLY A 99 -1.43 -8.27 26.66
C GLY A 99 -0.20 -8.40 27.55
N GLY A 100 0.93 -7.82 27.15
CA GLY A 100 2.18 -7.81 27.92
C GLY A 100 2.14 -6.86 29.12
N ILE A 101 3.31 -6.37 29.50
CA ILE A 101 3.52 -5.57 30.72
C ILE A 101 2.74 -4.24 30.72
N GLN A 102 2.59 -3.64 29.54
CA GLN A 102 1.82 -2.42 29.30
C GLN A 102 0.97 -2.61 28.03
N PRO A 103 -0.14 -1.89 27.86
CA PRO A 103 -0.98 -1.96 26.66
C PRO A 103 -0.32 -1.21 25.49
N LEU A 104 0.86 -1.67 25.10
CA LEU A 104 1.65 -1.21 23.96
C LEU A 104 1.84 -2.39 23.00
N PRO A 105 2.16 -2.16 21.73
CA PRO A 105 2.48 -3.24 20.82
C PRO A 105 3.88 -3.80 21.15
N LEU A 106 3.94 -4.93 21.86
CA LEU A 106 5.16 -5.54 22.38
C LEU A 106 5.50 -6.86 21.68
N ASN A 107 6.77 -7.25 21.72
CA ASN A 107 7.22 -8.57 21.31
C ASN A 107 7.91 -9.33 22.47
N ARG A 108 7.92 -10.65 22.36
CA ARG A 108 8.82 -11.53 23.12
C ARG A 108 10.26 -11.39 22.59
N SER A 109 11.23 -11.70 23.45
CA SER A 109 12.63 -11.77 23.04
C SER A 109 12.94 -13.04 22.24
N LYS A 110 12.21 -14.11 22.51
CA LYS A 110 12.25 -15.38 21.76
C LYS A 110 10.94 -16.14 21.94
N ILE A 111 10.70 -17.07 21.02
CA ILE A 111 9.62 -18.06 21.13
C ILE A 111 9.73 -18.80 22.47
N GLY A 112 8.58 -18.99 23.12
CA GLY A 112 8.45 -19.68 24.41
C GLY A 112 8.66 -18.80 25.65
N ASP A 113 9.05 -17.53 25.50
CA ASP A 113 8.98 -16.59 26.62
C ASP A 113 7.51 -16.40 27.06
N PRO A 114 7.25 -16.20 28.38
CA PRO A 114 5.88 -16.22 28.91
C PRO A 114 5.04 -14.98 28.55
N ALA A 115 5.67 -13.83 28.29
CA ALA A 115 4.98 -12.59 27.98
C ALA A 115 5.85 -11.65 27.12
N PRO A 116 5.24 -10.86 26.21
CA PRO A 116 5.91 -9.78 25.49
C PRO A 116 6.41 -8.66 26.42
N GLY A 117 7.60 -8.13 26.12
CA GLY A 117 8.22 -7.04 26.88
C GLY A 117 9.12 -6.11 26.07
N ASN A 118 9.41 -6.44 24.81
CA ASN A 118 10.21 -5.61 23.92
C ASN A 118 9.32 -4.56 23.25
N PHE A 119 9.59 -3.30 23.55
CA PHE A 119 8.87 -2.15 23.00
C PHE A 119 9.71 -1.44 21.94
N CYS A 120 9.25 -1.46 20.70
CA CYS A 120 9.83 -0.68 19.60
C CYS A 120 8.75 0.30 19.10
N PRO A 121 8.95 1.64 19.22
CA PRO A 121 7.98 2.63 18.78
C PRO A 121 7.57 2.51 17.31
N HIS A 122 8.43 1.95 16.48
CA HIS A 122 8.15 1.63 15.07
C HIS A 122 6.86 0.80 14.88
N ASN A 123 6.49 -0.02 15.88
CA ASN A 123 5.33 -0.89 15.84
C ASN A 123 4.01 -0.21 16.23
N LEU A 124 4.04 1.03 16.71
CA LEU A 124 2.83 1.77 17.09
C LEU A 124 1.86 1.90 15.92
N ARG A 125 2.37 2.24 14.74
CA ARG A 125 1.58 2.31 13.50
C ARG A 125 0.81 1.01 13.27
N GLU A 126 1.50 -0.11 13.30
CA GLU A 126 0.88 -1.37 12.90
C GLU A 126 -0.05 -1.91 13.96
N GLY A 127 0.31 -1.76 15.23
CA GLY A 127 -0.58 -2.06 16.34
C GLY A 127 -1.90 -1.29 16.23
N PHE A 128 -1.86 0.02 15.98
CA PHE A 128 -3.09 0.82 15.85
C PHE A 128 -3.87 0.52 14.57
N HIS A 129 -3.21 0.16 13.46
CA HIS A 129 -3.89 -0.33 12.26
C HIS A 129 -4.74 -1.56 12.57
N GLY A 130 -4.20 -2.52 13.33
CA GLY A 130 -4.94 -3.70 13.74
C GLY A 130 -6.16 -3.38 14.62
N LEU A 131 -5.96 -2.54 15.64
CA LEU A 131 -7.04 -2.16 16.57
C LEU A 131 -8.14 -1.35 15.87
N TRP A 132 -7.77 -0.40 15.01
CA TRP A 132 -8.72 0.33 14.18
C TRP A 132 -9.50 -0.59 13.25
N ALA A 133 -8.83 -1.48 12.54
CA ALA A 133 -9.49 -2.33 11.56
C ALA A 133 -10.53 -3.24 12.22
N LEU A 134 -10.19 -3.82 13.39
CA LEU A 134 -11.12 -4.61 14.20
C LEU A 134 -12.33 -3.78 14.68
N ALA A 135 -12.08 -2.58 15.22
CA ALA A 135 -13.15 -1.69 15.68
C ALA A 135 -14.08 -1.30 14.50
N GLN A 136 -13.52 -0.91 13.36
CA GLN A 136 -14.28 -0.42 12.20
C GLN A 136 -15.05 -1.53 11.48
N HIS A 137 -14.43 -2.68 11.24
CA HIS A 137 -14.98 -3.71 10.33
C HIS A 137 -15.63 -4.89 11.07
N ARG A 138 -15.39 -5.03 12.37
CA ARG A 138 -15.94 -6.13 13.19
C ARG A 138 -16.67 -5.65 14.45
N ALA A 139 -16.73 -4.34 14.71
CA ALA A 139 -17.32 -3.76 15.92
C ALA A 139 -16.75 -4.40 17.20
N ASP A 140 -15.43 -4.57 17.21
CA ASP A 140 -14.71 -5.23 18.28
C ASP A 140 -14.44 -4.28 19.46
N ASP A 141 -15.34 -4.30 20.45
CA ASP A 141 -15.26 -3.44 21.63
C ASP A 141 -13.97 -3.65 22.45
N GLU A 142 -13.45 -4.89 22.50
CA GLU A 142 -12.19 -5.17 23.22
C GLU A 142 -11.01 -4.49 22.53
N ALA A 143 -10.98 -4.49 21.20
CA ALA A 143 -9.96 -3.79 20.42
C ALA A 143 -10.05 -2.27 20.61
N ALA A 144 -11.27 -1.72 20.62
CA ALA A 144 -11.50 -0.29 20.86
C ALA A 144 -11.05 0.14 22.27
N ASP A 145 -11.46 -0.61 23.30
CA ASP A 145 -11.06 -0.35 24.69
C ASP A 145 -9.54 -0.47 24.88
N LEU A 146 -8.91 -1.44 24.18
CA LEU A 146 -7.47 -1.61 24.23
C LEU A 146 -6.72 -0.45 23.57
N ALA A 147 -7.23 0.07 22.45
CA ALA A 147 -6.67 1.27 21.82
C ALA A 147 -6.71 2.46 22.79
N GLU A 148 -7.82 2.70 23.48
CA GLU A 148 -7.94 3.79 24.46
C GLU A 148 -6.94 3.65 25.63
N ARG A 149 -6.76 2.43 26.15
CA ARG A 149 -5.73 2.18 27.18
C ARG A 149 -4.31 2.41 26.65
N SER A 150 -4.06 2.05 25.39
CA SER A 150 -2.77 2.31 24.73
C SER A 150 -2.52 3.80 24.58
N LEU A 151 -3.50 4.56 24.10
CA LEU A 151 -3.45 6.02 23.97
C LEU A 151 -3.15 6.70 25.32
N ALA A 152 -3.83 6.29 26.39
CA ALA A 152 -3.57 6.79 27.74
C ALA A 152 -2.13 6.49 28.20
N THR A 153 -1.62 5.30 27.88
CA THR A 153 -0.25 4.87 28.21
C THR A 153 0.80 5.67 27.44
N ILE A 154 0.59 5.87 26.13
CA ILE A 154 1.45 6.73 25.30
C ILE A 154 1.43 8.15 25.84
N ARG A 155 0.26 8.70 26.19
CA ARG A 155 0.13 10.03 26.80
C ARG A 155 0.78 10.12 28.18
N GLN A 156 1.03 9.03 28.89
CA GLN A 156 1.80 9.06 30.13
C GLN A 156 3.31 9.06 29.85
N LEU A 157 3.74 8.22 28.91
CA LEU A 157 5.14 7.85 28.72
C LEU A 157 5.86 8.64 27.61
N TRP A 158 5.13 9.33 26.74
CA TRP A 158 5.68 10.05 25.59
C TRP A 158 5.19 11.50 25.54
N ARG A 159 6.10 12.40 25.16
CA ARG A 159 5.83 13.82 24.90
C ARG A 159 6.48 14.24 23.58
N PRO A 160 5.83 15.09 22.75
CA PRO A 160 6.42 15.57 21.50
C PRO A 160 7.80 16.22 21.64
N ASP A 161 8.03 16.94 22.74
CA ASP A 161 9.27 17.70 22.98
C ASP A 161 10.39 16.88 23.65
N HIS A 162 10.05 15.77 24.30
CA HIS A 162 10.97 15.00 25.14
C HIS A 162 11.12 13.53 24.72
N GLY A 163 10.29 13.05 23.79
CA GLY A 163 10.26 11.65 23.42
C GLY A 163 9.70 10.77 24.54
N TRP A 164 10.19 9.53 24.59
CA TRP A 164 9.80 8.55 25.61
C TRP A 164 10.55 8.77 26.94
N ASP A 165 9.85 8.61 28.06
CA ASP A 165 10.48 8.47 29.37
C ASP A 165 11.10 7.07 29.51
N GLU A 166 12.33 6.91 29.00
CA GLU A 166 13.07 5.64 29.02
C GLU A 166 13.29 5.11 30.45
N ALA A 167 13.46 6.01 31.43
CA ALA A 167 13.62 5.61 32.82
C ALA A 167 12.33 4.99 33.37
N GLN A 168 11.18 5.59 33.07
CA GLN A 168 9.88 5.05 33.44
C GLN A 168 9.56 3.76 32.69
N LEU A 169 9.89 3.66 31.39
CA LEU A 169 9.77 2.41 30.62
C LEU A 169 10.55 1.27 31.27
N ALA A 170 11.81 1.52 31.63
CA ALA A 170 12.66 0.52 32.30
C ALA A 170 12.13 0.16 33.70
N GLN A 171 11.65 1.15 34.47
CA GLN A 171 11.04 0.91 35.78
C GLN A 171 9.78 0.04 35.70
N GLN A 172 9.02 0.18 34.61
CA GLN A 172 7.85 -0.64 34.33
C GLN A 172 8.23 -2.05 33.82
N GLY A 173 9.51 -2.31 33.53
CA GLY A 173 10.00 -3.61 33.07
C GLY A 173 10.00 -3.79 31.55
N LEU A 174 9.83 -2.72 30.78
CA LEU A 174 9.90 -2.77 29.32
C LEU A 174 11.35 -2.69 28.82
N THR A 175 11.65 -3.48 27.80
CA THR A 175 12.90 -3.35 27.02
C THR A 175 12.66 -2.36 25.89
N TYR A 176 13.14 -1.13 26.03
CA TYR A 176 13.02 -0.10 24.99
C TYR A 176 14.00 -0.36 23.83
N MET A 177 13.46 -0.41 22.62
CA MET A 177 14.21 -0.59 21.37
C MET A 177 14.17 0.72 20.57
N ALA A 178 15.21 1.53 20.72
CA ALA A 178 15.28 2.85 20.12
C ALA A 178 15.18 2.83 18.59
N CYS A 179 14.49 3.84 18.04
CA CYS A 179 14.34 4.08 16.60
C CYS A 179 15.32 5.14 16.10
N GLN A 180 15.45 5.28 14.77
CA GLN A 180 16.19 6.37 14.13
C GLN A 180 15.39 7.68 14.14
N GLY A 181 15.16 8.22 15.34
CA GLY A 181 14.39 9.45 15.55
C GLY A 181 12.88 9.30 15.38
N PHE A 182 12.19 10.43 15.48
CA PHE A 182 10.72 10.53 15.55
C PHE A 182 10.01 9.99 14.30
N VAL A 183 10.53 10.29 13.09
CA VAL A 183 9.93 9.84 11.83
C VAL A 183 10.00 8.31 11.67
N HIS A 184 11.11 7.69 12.09
CA HIS A 184 11.26 6.23 12.05
C HIS A 184 10.42 5.51 13.13
N GLY A 185 10.12 6.19 14.24
CA GLY A 185 9.40 5.65 15.38
C GLY A 185 7.95 6.09 15.43
N GLU A 186 7.66 7.05 16.31
CA GLU A 186 6.31 7.37 16.78
C GLU A 186 5.46 8.07 15.73
N ALA A 187 6.06 8.89 14.86
CA ALA A 187 5.31 9.68 13.89
C ALA A 187 4.45 8.83 12.95
N ARG A 188 4.91 7.59 12.72
CA ARG A 188 4.25 6.58 11.90
C ARG A 188 2.83 6.26 12.36
N MET A 189 2.48 6.50 13.64
CA MET A 189 1.14 6.22 14.15
C MET A 189 0.07 7.23 13.69
N LEU A 190 0.44 8.34 13.04
CA LEU A 190 -0.51 9.38 12.63
C LEU A 190 -1.69 8.83 11.81
N GLY A 191 -1.43 8.09 10.74
CA GLY A 191 -2.46 7.54 9.85
C GLY A 191 -3.50 6.69 10.61
N PRO A 192 -3.10 5.62 11.31
CA PRO A 192 -4.06 4.80 12.05
C PRO A 192 -4.74 5.54 13.20
N LEU A 193 -4.13 6.57 13.82
CA LEU A 193 -4.83 7.43 14.78
C LEU A 193 -5.97 8.22 14.12
N VAL A 194 -5.73 8.80 12.94
CA VAL A 194 -6.77 9.50 12.15
C VAL A 194 -7.89 8.53 11.77
N LYS A 195 -7.54 7.32 11.33
CA LYS A 195 -8.52 6.28 11.01
C LYS A 195 -9.34 5.88 12.24
N PHE A 196 -8.70 5.68 13.39
CA PHE A 196 -9.36 5.33 14.65
C PHE A 196 -10.29 6.44 15.16
N GLN A 197 -9.84 7.69 15.14
CA GLN A 197 -10.67 8.85 15.49
C GLN A 197 -11.94 8.91 14.61
N ARG A 198 -11.80 8.76 13.29
CA ARG A 198 -12.94 8.79 12.36
C ARG A 198 -13.93 7.65 12.60
N ALA A 199 -13.43 6.46 12.91
CA ALA A 199 -14.26 5.27 13.12
C ALA A 199 -15.02 5.31 14.46
N THR A 200 -14.41 5.83 15.52
CA THR A 200 -14.92 5.69 16.90
C THR A 200 -15.35 7.00 17.55
N GLY A 201 -14.91 8.15 17.01
CA GLY A 201 -15.03 9.44 17.68
C GLY A 201 -14.04 9.64 18.85
N SER A 202 -13.03 8.78 19.00
CA SER A 202 -12.03 8.88 20.07
C SER A 202 -11.35 10.23 20.11
N GLN A 203 -11.59 11.00 21.18
CA GLN A 203 -10.94 12.28 21.41
C GLN A 203 -9.43 12.08 21.68
N ALA A 204 -9.06 11.05 22.45
CA ALA A 204 -7.66 10.79 22.78
C ALA A 204 -6.81 10.50 21.52
N ALA A 205 -7.38 9.77 20.55
CA ALA A 205 -6.72 9.53 19.27
C ALA A 205 -6.61 10.81 18.44
N GLY A 206 -7.67 11.62 18.40
CA GLY A 206 -7.67 12.92 17.72
C GLY A 206 -6.61 13.87 18.28
N ASP A 207 -6.57 14.02 19.60
CA ASP A 207 -5.59 14.88 20.27
C ASP A 207 -4.16 14.39 20.00
N LEU A 208 -3.91 13.07 20.07
CA LEU A 208 -2.57 12.51 19.82
C LEU A 208 -2.16 12.63 18.34
N ALA A 209 -3.12 12.50 17.42
CA ALA A 209 -2.88 12.77 16.00
C ALA A 209 -2.48 14.24 15.77
N ASP A 210 -3.12 15.18 16.48
CA ASP A 210 -2.77 16.61 16.39
C ASP A 210 -1.35 16.88 16.90
N ASP A 211 -0.96 16.32 18.05
CA ASP A 211 0.41 16.43 18.57
C ASP A 211 1.45 15.93 17.54
N VAL A 212 1.20 14.76 16.95
CA VAL A 212 2.11 14.13 15.98
C VAL A 212 2.18 14.96 14.69
N ALA A 213 1.03 15.37 14.15
CA ALA A 213 0.98 16.17 12.92
C ALA A 213 1.66 17.53 13.12
N GLN A 214 1.43 18.20 14.24
CA GLN A 214 2.08 19.47 14.58
C GLN A 214 3.60 19.32 14.60
N LYS A 215 4.13 18.27 15.25
CA LYS A 215 5.57 18.02 15.27
C LYS A 215 6.12 17.71 13.87
N LEU A 216 5.44 16.85 13.10
CA LEU A 216 5.82 16.54 11.71
C LEU A 216 5.93 17.80 10.85
N LEU A 217 4.96 18.71 10.97
CA LEU A 217 4.91 19.96 10.21
C LEU A 217 5.92 20.99 10.73
N ALA A 218 6.15 21.08 12.03
CA ALA A 218 7.09 22.04 12.61
C ALA A 218 8.55 21.74 12.26
N GLU A 219 8.90 20.45 12.13
CA GLU A 219 10.31 20.03 12.10
C GLU A 219 10.73 19.32 10.81
N PHE A 220 9.82 18.61 10.11
CA PHE A 220 10.20 17.65 9.07
C PHE A 220 9.62 18.00 7.69
N TYR A 221 8.30 18.15 7.60
CA TYR A 221 7.55 18.46 6.38
C TYR A 221 7.32 19.97 6.30
N LEU A 222 8.41 20.70 6.09
CA LEU A 222 8.42 22.15 6.00
C LEU A 222 7.83 22.62 4.65
N GLU A 223 7.55 23.93 4.55
CA GLU A 223 7.02 24.57 3.33
C GLU A 223 7.92 24.42 2.10
N ASP A 224 9.21 24.15 2.30
CA ASP A 224 10.15 23.92 1.20
C ASP A 224 9.93 22.58 0.48
N GLY A 225 9.19 21.65 1.10
CA GLY A 225 8.96 20.31 0.57
C GLY A 225 10.22 19.46 0.45
N VAL A 226 11.37 19.85 1.02
CA VAL A 226 12.65 19.16 0.80
C VAL A 226 12.79 17.92 1.68
N TYR A 227 13.57 16.94 1.25
CA TYR A 227 14.05 15.85 2.12
C TYR A 227 15.56 15.99 2.35
N THR A 228 16.00 15.83 3.60
CA THR A 228 17.41 15.61 3.95
C THR A 228 17.51 14.56 5.05
N ALA A 229 18.53 13.71 4.97
CA ALA A 229 18.76 12.67 5.98
C ALA A 229 19.08 13.28 7.36
N GLU A 230 19.67 14.47 7.40
CA GLU A 230 20.00 15.21 8.61
C GLU A 230 18.73 15.73 9.30
N ARG A 231 17.78 16.31 8.55
CA ARG A 231 16.52 16.81 9.12
C ARG A 231 15.63 15.67 9.59
N PHE A 232 15.52 14.62 8.79
CA PHE A 232 14.65 13.47 9.09
C PHE A 232 15.27 12.49 10.08
N VAL A 233 16.59 12.53 10.28
CA VAL A 233 17.35 11.62 11.16
C VAL A 233 17.18 10.15 10.78
N THR A 234 16.71 9.88 9.56
CA THR A 234 16.54 8.55 9.01
C THR A 234 16.69 8.60 7.51
N ARG A 235 17.24 7.51 6.95
CA ARG A 235 17.23 7.23 5.51
C ARG A 235 16.20 6.18 5.13
N HIS A 236 15.51 5.59 6.10
CA HIS A 236 14.53 4.55 5.85
C HIS A 236 13.30 5.13 5.12
N ALA A 237 13.19 4.86 3.83
CA ALA A 237 12.25 5.55 2.94
C ALA A 237 10.79 5.28 3.31
N HIS A 238 10.43 4.05 3.69
CA HIS A 238 9.09 3.70 4.16
C HIS A 238 8.63 4.60 5.31
N SER A 239 9.52 4.94 6.26
CA SER A 239 9.14 5.80 7.38
C SER A 239 8.81 7.23 6.95
N VAL A 240 9.43 7.70 5.87
CA VAL A 240 9.14 9.02 5.28
C VAL A 240 7.86 8.96 4.44
N THR A 241 7.70 7.94 3.60
CA THR A 241 6.52 7.81 2.74
C THR A 241 5.26 7.56 3.56
N CYS A 242 5.30 6.73 4.60
CA CYS A 242 4.13 6.45 5.41
C CYS A 242 3.69 7.65 6.27
N CYS A 243 4.63 8.50 6.68
CA CYS A 243 4.30 9.75 7.38
C CYS A 243 3.70 10.78 6.40
N LEU A 244 4.17 10.82 5.15
CA LEU A 244 3.60 11.66 4.10
C LEU A 244 2.15 11.25 3.79
N SER A 245 1.90 9.96 3.56
CA SER A 245 0.55 9.44 3.31
C SER A 245 -0.37 9.67 4.52
N SER A 246 0.16 9.51 5.74
CA SER A 246 -0.57 9.83 6.98
C SER A 246 -0.93 11.32 7.12
N LEU A 247 -0.03 12.23 6.73
CA LEU A 247 -0.32 13.67 6.71
C LEU A 247 -1.39 14.01 5.65
N ALA A 248 -1.36 13.33 4.50
CA ALA A 248 -2.41 13.47 3.48
C ALA A 248 -3.77 13.02 4.03
N GLN A 249 -3.82 11.87 4.71
CA GLN A 249 -5.03 11.37 5.38
C GLN A 249 -5.51 12.33 6.49
N TYR A 250 -4.58 12.86 7.29
CA TYR A 250 -4.87 13.85 8.34
C TYR A 250 -5.49 15.13 7.76
N ALA A 251 -4.89 15.69 6.72
CA ALA A 251 -5.35 16.90 6.04
C ALA A 251 -6.72 16.68 5.41
N ALA A 252 -6.91 15.58 4.69
CA ALA A 252 -8.19 15.22 4.08
C ALA A 252 -9.31 15.06 5.13
N ALA A 253 -9.03 14.41 6.26
CA ALA A 253 -10.00 14.21 7.33
C ALA A 253 -10.46 15.52 7.99
N ARG A 254 -9.63 16.58 7.93
CA ARG A 254 -9.90 17.90 8.52
C ARG A 254 -10.31 18.96 7.50
N GLY A 255 -10.24 18.66 6.20
CA GLY A 255 -10.39 19.65 5.14
C GLY A 255 -9.29 20.74 5.17
N ASP A 256 -8.10 20.41 5.67
CA ASP A 256 -7.00 21.36 5.84
C ASP A 256 -6.19 21.50 4.54
N THR A 257 -6.51 22.54 3.76
CA THR A 257 -5.86 22.83 2.48
C THR A 257 -4.40 23.29 2.63
N GLN A 258 -4.01 23.85 3.78
CA GLN A 258 -2.63 24.30 4.01
C GLN A 258 -1.70 23.11 4.27
N VAL A 259 -2.14 22.16 5.10
CA VAL A 259 -1.40 20.91 5.30
C VAL A 259 -1.38 20.10 4.01
N MET A 260 -2.49 20.06 3.27
CA MET A 260 -2.54 19.37 1.98
C MET A 260 -1.57 19.99 0.95
N ALA A 261 -1.43 21.32 0.92
CA ALA A 261 -0.43 21.98 0.08
C ALA A 261 1.01 21.63 0.49
N ARG A 262 1.29 21.44 1.79
CA ARG A 262 2.60 20.95 2.26
C ARG A 262 2.88 19.51 1.85
N VAL A 263 1.87 18.64 1.91
CA VAL A 263 1.96 17.26 1.40
C VAL A 263 2.31 17.29 -0.09
N LYS A 264 1.59 18.08 -0.89
CA LYS A 264 1.88 18.25 -2.32
C LYS A 264 3.31 18.76 -2.56
N SER A 265 3.74 19.80 -1.84
CA SER A 265 5.10 20.34 -1.97
C SER A 265 6.17 19.29 -1.69
N PHE A 266 5.98 18.45 -0.67
CA PHE A 266 6.92 17.34 -0.41
C PHE A 266 6.86 16.27 -1.49
N TYR A 267 5.66 15.92 -1.97
CA TYR A 267 5.47 14.98 -3.07
C TYR A 267 6.22 15.43 -4.35
N ASP A 268 6.14 16.72 -4.68
CA ASP A 268 6.74 17.30 -5.88
C ASP A 268 8.26 17.49 -5.78
N HIS A 269 8.83 17.46 -4.57
CA HIS A 269 10.24 17.82 -4.34
C HIS A 269 11.00 16.77 -3.53
N GLY A 270 10.69 16.65 -2.24
CA GLY A 270 11.41 15.78 -1.31
C GLY A 270 11.28 14.30 -1.65
N LEU A 271 10.11 13.89 -2.15
CA LEU A 271 9.85 12.49 -2.49
C LEU A 271 10.76 11.99 -3.62
N TRP A 272 11.17 12.85 -4.56
CA TRP A 272 12.12 12.51 -5.63
C TRP A 272 13.51 12.12 -5.13
N GLN A 273 13.83 12.33 -3.84
CA GLN A 273 15.04 11.80 -3.19
C GLN A 273 14.92 10.32 -2.82
N MET A 274 13.77 9.68 -3.05
CA MET A 274 13.52 8.27 -2.74
C MET A 274 12.46 7.63 -3.65
N ARG A 275 12.24 8.16 -4.85
CA ARG A 275 11.45 7.51 -5.90
C ARG A 275 12.01 7.82 -7.28
N ASP A 276 11.62 7.01 -8.26
CA ASP A 276 11.83 7.29 -9.68
C ASP A 276 10.50 7.64 -10.41
N ALA A 277 10.57 7.69 -11.75
CA ALA A 277 9.46 8.06 -12.63
C ALA A 277 8.36 6.99 -12.76
N ILE A 278 8.63 5.73 -12.38
CA ILE A 278 7.63 4.65 -12.34
C ILE A 278 7.18 4.34 -10.90
N GLY A 279 7.66 5.12 -9.92
CA GLY A 279 7.33 5.00 -8.51
C GLY A 279 8.06 3.89 -7.78
N TRP A 280 9.08 3.27 -8.38
CA TRP A 280 9.99 2.43 -7.61
C TRP A 280 10.72 3.30 -6.59
N SER A 281 10.94 2.74 -5.40
CA SER A 281 11.50 3.44 -4.25
C SER A 281 12.46 2.51 -3.48
N PRO A 282 13.72 2.94 -3.22
CA PRO A 282 14.70 2.14 -2.49
C PRO A 282 14.30 1.94 -1.01
N GLU A 283 14.78 0.87 -0.36
CA GLU A 283 14.61 0.67 1.10
C GLU A 283 15.22 1.84 1.90
N SER A 284 16.34 2.37 1.40
CA SER A 284 17.06 3.50 1.99
C SER A 284 17.21 4.64 0.96
N ALA A 285 16.84 5.86 1.34
CA ALA A 285 17.15 7.06 0.57
C ALA A 285 18.67 7.18 0.36
N GLN A 286 19.07 7.64 -0.83
CA GLN A 286 20.48 7.74 -1.25
C GLN A 286 21.22 6.39 -1.24
N GLN A 287 20.50 5.29 -1.45
CA GLN A 287 21.09 3.97 -1.67
C GLN A 287 21.95 3.96 -2.94
N THR A 288 23.06 3.23 -2.89
CA THR A 288 23.99 3.03 -4.01
C THR A 288 24.47 1.58 -4.02
N GLY A 289 24.89 1.06 -5.17
CA GLY A 289 25.42 -0.30 -5.32
C GLY A 289 24.34 -1.38 -5.34
N SER A 290 23.07 -1.00 -5.43
CA SER A 290 21.93 -1.92 -5.53
C SER A 290 20.64 -1.19 -5.91
N ASP A 291 19.82 -1.85 -6.73
CA ASP A 291 18.47 -1.40 -7.07
C ASP A 291 17.36 -2.13 -6.30
N HIS A 292 17.60 -2.59 -5.06
CA HIS A 292 16.49 -3.16 -4.27
C HIS A 292 15.59 -2.05 -3.73
N GLY A 293 14.29 -2.20 -4.00
CA GLY A 293 13.23 -1.31 -3.50
C GLY A 293 12.52 -1.87 -2.29
N GLU A 294 11.43 -1.22 -1.88
CA GLU A 294 10.47 -1.76 -0.91
C GLU A 294 9.04 -1.47 -1.38
N GLY A 295 8.20 -2.51 -1.42
CA GLY A 295 6.81 -2.40 -1.89
C GLY A 295 5.95 -1.45 -1.05
N ASN A 296 6.16 -1.38 0.27
CA ASN A 296 5.42 -0.47 1.15
C ASN A 296 5.57 0.99 0.73
N ASN A 297 6.79 1.42 0.38
CA ASN A 297 7.07 2.79 -0.03
C ASN A 297 6.22 3.14 -1.25
N THR A 298 6.21 2.24 -2.23
CA THR A 298 5.45 2.39 -3.47
C THR A 298 3.95 2.49 -3.16
N GLY A 299 3.44 1.65 -2.26
CA GLY A 299 2.05 1.70 -1.79
C GLY A 299 1.68 3.05 -1.14
N ASP A 300 2.51 3.55 -0.22
CA ASP A 300 2.28 4.86 0.42
C ASP A 300 2.32 6.03 -0.58
N ILE A 301 3.17 5.94 -1.61
CA ILE A 301 3.23 6.94 -2.69
C ILE A 301 1.94 6.92 -3.50
N VAL A 302 1.42 5.74 -3.85
CA VAL A 302 0.12 5.58 -4.52
C VAL A 302 -0.99 6.16 -3.65
N GLU A 303 -1.07 5.83 -2.36
CA GLU A 303 -2.08 6.39 -1.46
C GLU A 303 -2.03 7.91 -1.41
N THR A 304 -0.83 8.49 -1.33
CA THR A 304 -0.65 9.95 -1.32
C THR A 304 -1.15 10.57 -2.62
N ALA A 305 -0.77 9.99 -3.77
CA ALA A 305 -1.19 10.46 -5.09
C ALA A 305 -2.72 10.44 -5.25
N LEU A 306 -3.38 9.37 -4.80
CA LEU A 306 -4.83 9.25 -4.82
C LEU A 306 -5.52 10.28 -3.93
N ILE A 307 -4.93 10.64 -2.79
CA ILE A 307 -5.49 11.69 -1.92
C ILE A 307 -5.32 13.06 -2.56
N LEU A 308 -4.17 13.35 -3.18
CA LEU A 308 -3.94 14.59 -3.92
C LEU A 308 -4.91 14.74 -5.10
N GLY A 309 -5.11 13.67 -5.87
CA GLY A 309 -6.10 13.61 -6.96
C GLY A 309 -7.52 13.85 -6.47
N ALA A 310 -7.91 13.26 -5.34
CA ALA A 310 -9.22 13.49 -4.72
C ALA A 310 -9.39 14.92 -4.19
N HIS A 311 -8.29 15.62 -3.92
CA HIS A 311 -8.29 17.03 -3.48
C HIS A 311 -8.32 18.04 -4.64
N GLY A 312 -8.32 17.58 -5.89
CA GLY A 312 -8.46 18.41 -7.09
C GLY A 312 -7.21 18.57 -7.94
N TRP A 313 -6.08 17.95 -7.56
CA TRP A 313 -4.90 17.88 -8.43
C TRP A 313 -4.92 16.56 -9.20
N THR A 314 -5.80 16.50 -10.20
CA THR A 314 -6.14 15.27 -10.92
C THR A 314 -4.97 14.65 -11.68
N GLU A 315 -3.88 15.39 -11.91
CA GLU A 315 -2.64 14.85 -12.48
C GLU A 315 -2.02 13.74 -11.63
N TYR A 316 -2.27 13.70 -10.32
CA TYR A 316 -1.76 12.63 -9.46
C TYR A 316 -2.55 11.33 -9.56
N ASP A 317 -3.77 11.34 -10.12
CA ASP A 317 -4.46 10.09 -10.48
C ASP A 317 -3.72 9.36 -11.61
N HIS A 318 -3.13 10.11 -12.55
CA HIS A 318 -2.24 9.54 -13.56
C HIS A 318 -0.96 8.96 -12.96
N ASP A 319 -0.31 9.68 -12.04
CA ASP A 319 0.89 9.17 -11.37
C ASP A 319 0.57 7.87 -10.60
N ALA A 320 -0.53 7.83 -9.85
CA ALA A 320 -0.99 6.61 -9.17
C ALA A 320 -1.19 5.44 -10.15
N GLN A 321 -1.87 5.69 -11.28
CA GLN A 321 -2.08 4.68 -12.33
C GLN A 321 -0.76 4.17 -12.92
N ARG A 322 0.16 5.07 -13.24
CA ARG A 322 1.48 4.72 -13.79
C ARG A 322 2.25 3.84 -12.81
N ILE A 323 2.30 4.22 -11.54
CA ILE A 323 3.02 3.47 -10.50
C ILE A 323 2.44 2.07 -10.31
N LEU A 324 1.10 1.95 -10.31
CA LEU A 324 0.42 0.66 -10.20
C LEU A 324 0.80 -0.28 -11.35
N ARG A 325 0.73 0.22 -12.59
CA ARG A 325 0.96 -0.57 -13.81
C ARG A 325 2.43 -0.87 -14.08
N ALA A 326 3.32 0.07 -13.78
CA ALA A 326 4.72 -0.03 -14.14
C ALA A 326 5.60 -0.69 -13.06
N HIS A 327 5.16 -0.71 -11.80
CA HIS A 327 5.99 -1.24 -10.70
C HIS A 327 5.22 -2.08 -9.68
N LEU A 328 4.19 -1.54 -9.04
CA LEU A 328 3.60 -2.18 -7.85
C LEU A 328 2.91 -3.51 -8.17
N LEU A 329 2.05 -3.56 -9.20
CA LEU A 329 1.40 -4.81 -9.62
C LEU A 329 2.41 -5.81 -10.23
N PRO A 330 3.34 -5.40 -11.12
CA PRO A 330 4.33 -6.31 -11.68
C PRO A 330 5.21 -6.98 -10.63
N SER A 331 5.51 -6.26 -9.54
CA SER A 331 6.38 -6.76 -8.46
C SER A 331 5.75 -7.80 -7.51
N GLN A 332 4.52 -8.23 -7.76
CA GLN A 332 3.91 -9.30 -6.99
C GLN A 332 4.52 -10.67 -7.35
N LEU A 333 4.89 -11.47 -6.35
CA LEU A 333 5.36 -12.85 -6.59
C LEU A 333 4.22 -13.76 -7.02
N ARG A 334 4.02 -13.93 -8.33
CA ARG A 334 2.97 -14.78 -8.92
C ARG A 334 3.49 -16.07 -9.54
N ASP A 335 4.80 -16.24 -9.60
CA ASP A 335 5.48 -17.44 -10.07
C ASP A 335 6.50 -17.88 -9.02
N VAL A 336 6.33 -19.11 -8.52
CA VAL A 336 7.17 -19.72 -7.47
C VAL A 336 7.86 -20.98 -7.98
N SER A 337 7.88 -21.21 -9.29
CA SER A 337 8.45 -22.41 -9.91
C SER A 337 9.96 -22.56 -9.70
N PHE A 338 10.65 -21.48 -9.36
CA PHE A 338 12.08 -21.47 -9.04
C PHE A 338 12.39 -21.78 -7.57
N VAL A 339 11.38 -21.80 -6.70
CA VAL A 339 11.59 -21.98 -5.25
C VAL A 339 11.96 -23.42 -4.95
N VAL A 340 13.09 -23.60 -4.27
CA VAL A 340 13.56 -24.90 -3.79
C VAL A 340 13.18 -25.01 -2.31
N GLU A 341 12.45 -26.07 -1.95
CA GLU A 341 12.10 -26.34 -0.57
C GLU A 341 13.36 -26.71 0.24
N PRO A 342 13.55 -26.15 1.44
CA PRO A 342 14.73 -26.40 2.26
C PRO A 342 14.68 -27.80 2.91
N ASP A 343 15.84 -28.33 3.28
CA ASP A 343 15.92 -29.53 4.13
C ASP A 343 15.26 -29.24 5.49
N ASN A 344 14.29 -30.06 5.90
CA ASN A 344 13.53 -29.88 7.14
C ASN A 344 13.45 -31.17 7.99
N PRO A 345 14.59 -31.70 8.50
CA PRO A 345 14.62 -32.95 9.26
C PRO A 345 13.97 -32.86 10.65
N HIS A 346 13.77 -31.65 11.16
CA HIS A 346 13.18 -31.39 12.48
C HIS A 346 11.71 -30.99 12.42
N HIS A 347 11.13 -30.95 11.22
CA HIS A 347 9.73 -30.56 10.98
C HIS A 347 9.39 -29.16 11.53
N GLU A 348 10.34 -28.22 11.41
CA GLU A 348 10.12 -26.81 11.78
C GLU A 348 9.13 -26.18 10.80
N ASP A 349 8.05 -25.55 11.29
CA ASP A 349 7.01 -24.98 10.42
C ASP A 349 7.55 -23.89 9.49
N GLY A 350 8.52 -23.11 9.97
CA GLY A 350 9.18 -22.05 9.21
C GLY A 350 9.97 -22.53 7.99
N LEU A 351 10.16 -23.85 7.83
CA LEU A 351 10.87 -24.47 6.70
C LEU A 351 9.93 -25.30 5.79
N HIS A 352 8.62 -25.26 6.03
CA HIS A 352 7.65 -26.02 5.25
C HIS A 352 6.93 -25.17 4.20
N ASP A 353 6.88 -25.67 2.96
CA ASP A 353 5.97 -25.20 1.90
C ASP A 353 6.21 -23.74 1.49
N MET A 354 7.49 -23.40 1.36
CA MET A 354 7.98 -22.05 1.12
C MET A 354 7.39 -21.45 -0.14
N GLY A 355 7.39 -22.16 -1.27
CA GLY A 355 6.85 -21.63 -2.52
C GLY A 355 5.37 -21.26 -2.38
N ARG A 356 4.55 -22.18 -1.85
CA ARG A 356 3.10 -21.96 -1.72
C ARG A 356 2.78 -20.86 -0.71
N ARG A 357 3.54 -20.74 0.38
CA ARG A 357 3.33 -19.72 1.42
C ARG A 357 3.68 -18.31 0.97
N HIS A 358 4.56 -18.15 -0.02
CA HIS A 358 4.95 -16.84 -0.57
C HIS A 358 4.20 -16.44 -1.86
N LEU A 359 3.47 -17.37 -2.49
CA LEU A 359 2.70 -17.07 -3.70
C LEU A 359 1.63 -15.99 -3.43
N GLY A 360 1.86 -14.80 -3.99
CA GLY A 360 1.09 -13.57 -3.81
C GLY A 360 1.76 -12.48 -2.97
N ALA A 361 2.99 -12.69 -2.51
CA ALA A 361 3.71 -11.76 -1.65
C ALA A 361 4.36 -10.58 -2.40
N TRP A 362 4.64 -9.51 -1.66
CA TRP A 362 5.51 -8.39 -2.06
C TRP A 362 6.71 -8.30 -1.12
N GLY A 363 7.80 -7.75 -1.64
CA GLY A 363 9.08 -7.71 -0.94
C GLY A 363 9.91 -6.51 -1.38
N PHE A 364 11.15 -6.79 -1.79
CA PHE A 364 12.16 -5.78 -2.11
C PHE A 364 12.55 -5.80 -3.60
N PRO A 365 11.62 -5.51 -4.53
CA PRO A 365 11.85 -5.64 -5.96
C PRO A 365 12.80 -4.55 -6.49
N ALA A 366 13.55 -4.88 -7.55
CA ALA A 366 14.10 -3.88 -8.45
C ALA A 366 13.03 -3.41 -9.45
N PRO A 367 13.22 -2.30 -10.18
CA PRO A 367 12.28 -1.83 -11.20
C PRO A 367 11.88 -2.91 -12.21
N TYR A 368 12.85 -3.72 -12.63
CA TYR A 368 12.73 -4.70 -13.71
C TYR A 368 12.48 -6.14 -13.22
N GLY A 369 12.62 -6.45 -11.92
CA GLY A 369 12.60 -7.85 -11.46
C GLY A 369 12.78 -8.05 -9.96
N HIS A 370 12.64 -9.30 -9.51
CA HIS A 370 12.81 -9.66 -8.09
C HIS A 370 14.27 -9.69 -7.62
N LEU A 371 15.23 -9.87 -8.53
CA LEU A 371 16.66 -9.85 -8.20
C LEU A 371 17.28 -8.54 -8.68
N SER A 372 17.79 -7.76 -7.73
CA SER A 372 18.43 -6.47 -8.02
C SER A 372 19.86 -6.64 -8.52
N TRP A 373 20.30 -5.68 -9.32
CA TRP A 373 21.69 -5.53 -9.72
C TRP A 373 22.57 -5.21 -8.50
N GLY A 374 23.87 -5.48 -8.64
CA GLY A 374 24.87 -5.17 -7.63
C GLY A 374 24.77 -6.08 -6.41
N LYS A 375 24.85 -5.50 -5.21
CA LYS A 375 24.85 -6.28 -3.95
C LYS A 375 23.47 -6.87 -3.62
N GLY A 376 22.40 -6.27 -4.14
CA GLY A 376 21.04 -6.58 -3.72
C GLY A 376 20.85 -6.45 -2.21
N ARG A 377 19.82 -7.11 -1.70
CA ARG A 377 19.59 -7.32 -0.25
C ARG A 377 20.38 -8.52 0.31
N GLY A 378 21.30 -9.09 -0.47
CA GLY A 378 21.98 -10.35 -0.15
C GLY A 378 21.10 -11.61 -0.25
N GLY A 379 19.88 -11.49 -0.76
CA GLY A 379 18.93 -12.59 -0.95
C GLY A 379 17.55 -12.10 -1.41
N LEU A 380 16.70 -13.02 -1.85
CA LEU A 380 15.32 -12.72 -2.23
C LEU A 380 14.41 -12.84 -1.01
N SER A 381 13.74 -11.74 -0.63
CA SER A 381 13.01 -11.61 0.65
C SER A 381 11.66 -10.93 0.46
N PHE A 382 10.67 -11.36 1.24
CA PHE A 382 9.28 -10.89 1.20
C PHE A 382 8.76 -10.71 2.63
N ASN A 383 9.38 -9.80 3.40
CA ASN A 383 8.98 -9.55 4.78
C ASN A 383 7.46 -9.35 4.86
N MET A 384 6.82 -10.05 5.80
CA MET A 384 5.36 -10.24 5.73
C MET A 384 4.58 -8.96 5.96
N ASP A 385 5.14 -7.99 6.66
CA ASP A 385 4.53 -6.67 6.82
C ASP A 385 4.31 -5.94 5.49
N ILE A 386 5.20 -6.13 4.50
CA ILE A 386 5.09 -5.53 3.17
C ILE A 386 3.86 -6.05 2.44
N VAL A 387 3.56 -7.35 2.60
CA VAL A 387 2.37 -7.95 1.99
C VAL A 387 1.11 -7.24 2.49
N GLY A 388 0.98 -7.07 3.81
CA GLY A 388 -0.14 -6.35 4.41
C GLY A 388 -0.18 -4.87 3.99
N GLY A 389 0.96 -4.19 3.97
CA GLY A 389 1.01 -2.79 3.57
C GLY A 389 0.61 -2.56 2.12
N VAL A 390 1.17 -3.31 1.18
CA VAL A 390 0.82 -3.21 -0.25
C VAL A 390 -0.65 -3.56 -0.48
N VAL A 391 -1.16 -4.64 0.11
CA VAL A 391 -2.57 -5.02 -0.06
C VAL A 391 -3.52 -3.93 0.43
N ALA A 392 -3.20 -3.28 1.56
CA ALA A 392 -3.99 -2.15 2.04
C ALA A 392 -3.99 -0.98 1.04
N SER A 393 -2.83 -0.62 0.48
CA SER A 393 -2.74 0.44 -0.54
C SER A 393 -3.48 0.06 -1.83
N LEU A 394 -3.45 -1.21 -2.25
CA LEU A 394 -4.24 -1.69 -3.39
C LEU A 394 -5.75 -1.62 -3.13
N CYS A 395 -6.20 -1.81 -1.89
CA CYS A 395 -7.61 -1.61 -1.52
C CYS A 395 -8.03 -0.13 -1.63
N GLU A 396 -7.17 0.80 -1.22
CA GLU A 396 -7.38 2.24 -1.43
C GLU A 396 -7.41 2.57 -2.94
N ALA A 397 -6.49 2.01 -3.74
CA ALA A 397 -6.49 2.16 -5.19
C ALA A 397 -7.78 1.63 -5.84
N LEU A 398 -8.22 0.43 -5.47
CA LEU A 398 -9.45 -0.17 -6.00
C LEU A 398 -10.69 0.67 -5.66
N SER A 399 -10.74 1.24 -4.45
CA SER A 399 -11.81 2.12 -4.01
C SER A 399 -11.80 3.47 -4.72
N ALA A 400 -10.64 3.89 -5.20
CA ALA A 400 -10.48 5.14 -5.94
C ALA A 400 -10.76 5.01 -7.44
N VAL A 401 -10.73 3.80 -8.03
CA VAL A 401 -10.92 3.58 -9.48
C VAL A 401 -12.17 4.31 -9.99
N THR A 402 -13.29 4.12 -9.30
CA THR A 402 -14.52 4.83 -9.60
C THR A 402 -15.20 5.40 -8.36
N ILE A 403 -15.85 6.56 -8.55
CA ILE A 403 -16.68 7.21 -7.54
C ILE A 403 -18.06 7.43 -8.15
N SER A 404 -19.11 7.00 -7.46
CA SER A 404 -20.49 7.31 -7.83
C SER A 404 -21.15 8.05 -6.69
N ALA A 405 -21.63 9.26 -6.94
CA ALA A 405 -22.27 10.10 -5.93
C ALA A 405 -23.43 10.88 -6.53
N PRO A 406 -24.51 11.16 -5.77
CA PRO A 406 -25.58 12.03 -6.24
C PRO A 406 -25.09 13.46 -6.48
N ALA A 407 -25.51 14.08 -7.60
CA ALA A 407 -25.36 15.51 -7.82
C ALA A 407 -26.42 16.28 -7.00
N GLY A 408 -26.27 16.34 -5.67
CA GLY A 408 -27.29 16.86 -4.77
C GLY A 408 -28.53 15.96 -4.73
N ASP A 409 -29.72 16.53 -4.97
CA ASP A 409 -30.98 15.76 -5.18
C ASP A 409 -31.14 15.26 -6.63
N GLY A 410 -30.11 15.45 -7.48
CA GLY A 410 -30.10 15.13 -8.90
C GLY A 410 -29.74 13.67 -9.24
N PRO A 411 -29.52 13.35 -10.52
CA PRO A 411 -29.05 12.03 -10.94
C PRO A 411 -27.67 11.71 -10.34
N LEU A 412 -27.26 10.45 -10.44
CA LEU A 412 -25.89 10.06 -10.07
C LEU A 412 -24.88 10.73 -11.02
N HIS A 413 -23.73 11.08 -10.46
CA HIS A 413 -22.53 11.42 -11.19
C HIS A 413 -21.52 10.28 -10.98
N HIS A 414 -21.10 9.66 -12.07
CA HIS A 414 -20.08 8.61 -12.08
C HIS A 414 -18.76 9.22 -12.53
N LYS A 415 -17.71 9.08 -11.74
CA LYS A 415 -16.35 9.47 -12.09
C LYS A 415 -15.46 8.22 -12.17
N ILE A 416 -14.86 7.97 -13.33
CA ILE A 416 -13.74 7.05 -13.51
C ILE A 416 -12.47 7.86 -13.30
N ARG A 417 -11.74 7.59 -12.22
CA ARG A 417 -10.49 8.29 -11.88
C ARG A 417 -9.26 7.56 -12.41
N LEU A 418 -9.29 6.23 -12.35
CA LEU A 418 -8.22 5.37 -12.83
C LEU A 418 -8.77 4.48 -13.94
N LEU A 419 -8.01 4.34 -15.03
CA LEU A 419 -8.30 3.40 -16.13
C LEU A 419 -7.82 2.00 -15.74
N LEU A 420 -8.45 1.41 -14.72
CA LEU A 420 -8.22 0.05 -14.22
C LEU A 420 -9.56 -0.69 -14.16
N GLU A 421 -9.54 -2.00 -14.41
CA GLU A 421 -10.78 -2.78 -14.42
C GLU A 421 -11.45 -2.79 -13.05
N THR A 422 -12.77 -2.60 -13.03
CA THR A 422 -13.53 -2.72 -11.79
C THR A 422 -15.00 -3.02 -12.05
N THR A 423 -15.65 -3.56 -11.03
CA THR A 423 -17.11 -3.70 -10.97
C THR A 423 -17.55 -3.22 -9.61
N THR A 424 -18.54 -2.34 -9.61
CA THR A 424 -19.22 -1.79 -8.43
C THR A 424 -20.71 -2.07 -8.56
N GLN A 425 -21.51 -1.64 -7.57
CA GLN A 425 -22.98 -1.66 -7.68
C GLN A 425 -23.52 -0.66 -8.72
N ASP A 426 -22.72 0.35 -9.10
CA ASP A 426 -23.17 1.49 -9.91
C ASP A 426 -22.70 1.39 -11.36
N LEU A 427 -21.51 0.80 -11.59
CA LEU A 427 -20.94 0.63 -12.91
C LEU A 427 -19.97 -0.56 -12.98
N GLN A 428 -19.81 -1.08 -14.20
CA GLN A 428 -18.74 -1.99 -14.58
C GLN A 428 -17.84 -1.32 -15.62
N LEU A 429 -16.54 -1.38 -15.40
CA LEU A 429 -15.49 -0.92 -16.30
C LEU A 429 -14.61 -2.12 -16.65
N GLY A 430 -14.71 -2.59 -17.89
CA GLY A 430 -13.78 -3.54 -18.49
C GLY A 430 -12.76 -2.83 -19.37
N ILE A 431 -11.57 -3.42 -19.54
CA ILE A 431 -10.50 -2.84 -20.35
C ILE A 431 -9.95 -3.91 -21.29
N CYS A 432 -9.94 -3.60 -22.58
CA CYS A 432 -9.26 -4.41 -23.59
C CYS A 432 -8.09 -3.63 -24.19
N THR A 433 -6.93 -4.25 -24.39
CA THR A 433 -5.79 -3.62 -25.09
C THR A 433 -5.46 -4.43 -26.33
N GLU A 434 -5.61 -3.83 -27.51
CA GLU A 434 -5.31 -4.46 -28.80
C GLU A 434 -4.73 -3.42 -29.77
N ASN A 435 -3.73 -3.82 -30.57
CA ASN A 435 -3.17 -3.01 -31.67
C ASN A 435 -2.84 -1.55 -31.27
N ASP A 436 -2.08 -1.36 -30.19
CA ASP A 436 -1.69 -0.04 -29.67
C ASP A 436 -2.88 0.88 -29.32
N ALA A 437 -4.01 0.29 -28.90
CA ALA A 437 -5.16 1.01 -28.37
C ALA A 437 -5.72 0.32 -27.12
N MET A 438 -6.17 1.14 -26.17
CA MET A 438 -6.95 0.75 -25.01
C MET A 438 -8.44 1.03 -25.31
N THR A 439 -9.29 0.04 -25.09
CA THR A 439 -10.74 0.18 -25.17
C THR A 439 -11.33 0.02 -23.78
N LEU A 440 -11.97 1.09 -23.28
CA LEU A 440 -12.77 1.06 -22.06
C LEU A 440 -14.17 0.57 -22.43
N GLU A 441 -14.64 -0.55 -21.86
CA GLU A 441 -16.02 -1.01 -21.98
C GLU A 441 -16.79 -0.69 -20.70
N ILE A 442 -17.69 0.29 -20.77
CA ILE A 442 -18.36 0.88 -19.61
C ILE A 442 -19.85 0.53 -19.64
N ARG A 443 -20.32 -0.12 -18.58
CA ARG A 443 -21.73 -0.47 -18.36
C ARG A 443 -22.22 0.21 -17.10
N LEU A 444 -23.12 1.17 -17.26
CA LEU A 444 -23.79 1.83 -16.15
C LEU A 444 -24.92 0.93 -15.63
N GLN A 445 -24.84 0.55 -14.35
CA GLN A 445 -25.89 -0.21 -13.65
C GLN A 445 -26.97 0.72 -13.09
N HIS A 446 -26.57 1.94 -12.74
CA HIS A 446 -27.46 3.04 -12.43
C HIS A 446 -27.25 4.19 -13.42
N LEU A 447 -28.34 4.91 -13.75
CA LEU A 447 -28.28 6.03 -14.70
C LEU A 447 -27.65 7.26 -14.05
N GLY A 448 -26.80 7.95 -14.80
CA GLY A 448 -26.11 9.15 -14.35
C GLY A 448 -25.20 9.72 -15.43
N ASP A 449 -24.68 10.92 -15.17
CA ASP A 449 -23.60 11.50 -15.95
C ASP A 449 -22.31 10.70 -15.71
N LEU A 450 -21.44 10.64 -16.71
CA LEU A 450 -20.16 9.92 -16.65
C LEU A 450 -19.02 10.87 -16.99
N GLN A 451 -18.06 10.97 -16.07
CA GLN A 451 -16.80 11.66 -16.22
C GLN A 451 -15.66 10.63 -16.22
N ILE A 452 -14.72 10.76 -17.16
CA ILE A 452 -13.54 9.91 -17.27
C ILE A 452 -12.31 10.80 -17.20
N GLN A 453 -11.50 10.63 -16.15
CA GLN A 453 -10.19 11.26 -16.06
C GLN A 453 -9.30 10.70 -17.18
N LEU A 454 -8.83 11.57 -18.07
CA LEU A 454 -7.95 11.20 -19.16
C LEU A 454 -6.48 11.32 -18.70
N PRO A 455 -5.66 10.28 -18.87
CA PRO A 455 -4.22 10.40 -18.71
C PRO A 455 -3.61 11.39 -19.71
N PRO A 456 -2.48 12.06 -19.38
CA PRO A 456 -1.87 13.08 -20.22
C PRO A 456 -1.28 12.56 -21.54
N TRP A 457 -1.12 11.24 -21.68
CA TRP A 457 -0.70 10.61 -22.95
C TRP A 457 -1.86 10.45 -23.94
N VAL A 458 -3.12 10.67 -23.54
CA VAL A 458 -4.28 10.56 -24.43
C VAL A 458 -4.33 11.75 -25.38
N ASP A 459 -4.35 11.48 -26.69
CA ASP A 459 -4.70 12.46 -27.71
C ASP A 459 -6.23 12.58 -27.81
N GLU A 460 -6.77 13.71 -27.32
CA GLU A 460 -8.21 14.01 -27.29
C GLU A 460 -8.85 13.96 -28.68
N GLU A 461 -8.14 14.36 -29.74
CA GLU A 461 -8.66 14.36 -31.12
C GLU A 461 -8.79 12.94 -31.68
N ALA A 462 -8.03 12.00 -31.11
CA ALA A 462 -7.99 10.61 -31.52
C ALA A 462 -8.96 9.71 -30.74
N ILE A 463 -9.63 10.22 -29.71
CA ILE A 463 -10.65 9.48 -28.96
C ILE A 463 -11.80 9.10 -29.90
N ARG A 464 -12.22 7.83 -29.83
CA ARG A 464 -13.40 7.32 -30.55
C ARG A 464 -14.35 6.68 -29.57
N MET A 465 -15.65 6.82 -29.82
CA MET A 465 -16.70 6.28 -28.95
C MET A 465 -17.71 5.44 -29.72
N GLU A 466 -18.16 4.35 -29.11
CA GLU A 466 -19.23 3.50 -29.63
C GLU A 466 -20.30 3.20 -28.55
N PRO A 467 -21.60 3.39 -28.85
CA PRO A 467 -22.13 4.06 -30.03
C PRO A 467 -21.70 5.54 -30.06
N LEU A 468 -21.59 6.11 -31.26
CA LEU A 468 -21.29 7.53 -31.43
C LEU A 468 -22.36 8.37 -30.73
N THR A 469 -21.96 9.14 -29.72
CA THR A 469 -22.82 10.09 -29.00
C THR A 469 -22.52 11.50 -29.49
N GLU A 470 -23.54 12.24 -29.93
CA GLU A 470 -23.38 13.66 -30.34
C GLU A 470 -23.23 14.62 -29.15
N HIS A 471 -23.18 14.12 -27.91
CA HIS A 471 -23.35 14.92 -26.70
C HIS A 471 -22.21 14.80 -25.68
N PHE A 472 -21.00 14.37 -26.07
CA PHE A 472 -19.85 14.39 -25.14
C PHE A 472 -19.06 15.71 -25.24
N SER A 473 -18.32 16.04 -24.19
CA SER A 473 -17.35 17.15 -24.16
C SER A 473 -16.05 16.69 -23.51
N ILE A 474 -14.96 17.38 -23.83
CA ILE A 474 -13.66 17.18 -23.17
C ILE A 474 -13.20 18.55 -22.65
N ASP A 475 -12.75 18.59 -21.40
CA ASP A 475 -12.16 19.77 -20.76
C ASP A 475 -11.02 19.35 -19.80
N GLU A 476 -10.55 20.29 -18.97
CA GLU A 476 -9.45 20.06 -18.03
C GLU A 476 -9.74 18.95 -17.00
N ASP A 477 -11.01 18.65 -16.75
CA ASP A 477 -11.47 17.62 -15.83
C ASP A 477 -11.70 16.25 -16.51
N GLY A 478 -11.48 16.18 -17.83
CA GLY A 478 -11.49 14.94 -18.62
C GLY A 478 -12.64 14.84 -19.63
N LEU A 479 -13.01 13.60 -19.98
CA LEU A 479 -14.10 13.29 -20.92
C LEU A 479 -15.43 13.20 -20.18
N HIS A 480 -16.40 14.01 -20.58
CA HIS A 480 -17.74 14.08 -19.99
C HIS A 480 -18.80 13.55 -20.95
N ILE A 481 -19.65 12.67 -20.45
CA ILE A 481 -20.73 12.02 -21.17
C ILE A 481 -22.01 12.24 -20.34
N PRO A 482 -22.96 13.08 -20.78
CA PRO A 482 -24.19 13.33 -20.05
C PRO A 482 -25.06 12.08 -20.01
N GLY A 483 -25.78 11.91 -18.91
CA GLY A 483 -26.68 10.82 -18.64
C GLY A 483 -27.79 10.75 -19.68
N ARG A 484 -28.14 9.53 -20.09
CA ARG A 484 -29.24 9.29 -21.04
C ARG A 484 -30.59 9.36 -20.33
N ASP A 485 -31.60 9.91 -21.00
CA ASP A 485 -32.98 9.93 -20.50
C ASP A 485 -33.55 8.51 -20.34
N LYS A 486 -34.39 8.31 -19.32
CA LYS A 486 -35.03 7.02 -18.94
C LYS A 486 -35.75 6.28 -20.08
N ALA A 487 -36.07 6.96 -21.19
CA ALA A 487 -36.78 6.38 -22.32
C ALA A 487 -35.94 5.36 -23.13
N ASP A 488 -34.60 5.39 -23.01
CA ASP A 488 -33.68 4.48 -23.71
C ASP A 488 -33.12 3.34 -22.82
N ALA A 489 -33.56 3.26 -21.56
CA ALA A 489 -32.89 2.52 -20.48
C ALA A 489 -33.20 1.00 -20.38
N ALA A 490 -33.74 0.39 -21.43
CA ALA A 490 -33.86 -1.07 -21.48
C ALA A 490 -32.54 -1.68 -21.96
N VAL A 491 -31.57 -1.82 -21.04
CA VAL A 491 -30.25 -2.44 -21.26
C VAL A 491 -29.48 -1.78 -22.42
N ALA A 492 -29.02 -0.54 -22.19
CA ALA A 492 -28.18 0.14 -23.17
C ALA A 492 -26.90 -0.66 -23.43
N ASP A 493 -26.52 -0.79 -24.71
CA ASP A 493 -25.22 -1.29 -25.12
C ASP A 493 -24.10 -0.59 -24.34
N PRO A 494 -23.00 -1.31 -24.02
CA PRO A 494 -21.88 -0.71 -23.30
C PRO A 494 -21.35 0.52 -24.06
N ILE A 495 -21.00 1.57 -23.32
CA ILE A 495 -20.24 2.70 -23.86
C ILE A 495 -18.81 2.20 -24.04
N ARG A 496 -18.32 2.21 -25.28
CA ARG A 496 -16.91 1.94 -25.57
C ARG A 496 -16.19 3.23 -25.84
N VAL A 497 -15.06 3.43 -25.17
CA VAL A 497 -14.15 4.56 -25.41
C VAL A 497 -12.81 3.98 -25.85
N HIS A 498 -12.40 4.31 -27.06
CA HIS A 498 -11.13 3.88 -27.64
C HIS A 498 -10.11 4.99 -27.50
N LEU A 499 -9.00 4.67 -26.85
CA LEU A 499 -7.88 5.55 -26.55
C LEU A 499 -6.61 4.96 -27.20
N PRO A 500 -6.01 5.61 -28.20
CA PRO A 500 -4.69 5.20 -28.69
C PRO A 500 -3.65 5.25 -27.57
N THR A 501 -2.76 4.27 -27.49
CA THR A 501 -1.69 4.21 -26.48
C THR A 501 -0.33 4.51 -27.14
N PRO A 502 0.13 5.78 -27.09
CA PRO A 502 1.39 6.15 -27.73
C PRO A 502 2.57 5.44 -27.07
N GLY A 503 3.66 5.31 -27.84
CA GLY A 503 4.93 4.80 -27.32
C GLY A 503 5.70 5.91 -26.63
N GLU A 504 6.26 5.59 -25.48
CA GLU A 504 7.14 6.47 -24.72
C GLU A 504 8.42 5.69 -24.36
N GLU A 505 9.56 6.32 -24.52
CA GLU A 505 10.85 5.83 -24.02
C GLU A 505 11.26 6.73 -22.85
N LEU A 506 11.58 6.13 -21.70
CA LEU A 506 12.09 6.85 -20.54
C LEU A 506 13.36 6.18 -20.01
N THR A 507 14.21 6.98 -19.38
CA THR A 507 15.43 6.52 -18.73
C THR A 507 15.35 6.81 -17.24
N LEU A 508 15.35 5.76 -16.41
CA LEU A 508 15.41 5.89 -14.97
C LEU A 508 16.85 6.19 -14.56
N THR A 509 17.07 7.37 -14.00
CA THR A 509 18.40 7.85 -13.56
C THR A 509 18.44 8.23 -12.09
N HIS A 510 17.29 8.41 -11.44
CA HIS A 510 17.20 8.73 -10.03
C HIS A 510 17.39 7.45 -9.20
N HIS A 511 18.36 7.44 -8.28
CA HIS A 511 18.65 6.34 -7.36
C HIS A 511 19.18 5.05 -7.99
N HIS A 512 19.62 5.12 -9.25
CA HIS A 512 20.26 4.02 -9.96
C HIS A 512 21.72 4.34 -10.26
N ASP A 513 22.62 3.39 -9.99
CA ASP A 513 24.04 3.53 -10.34
C ASP A 513 24.24 3.44 -11.87
N HIS A 514 23.33 2.75 -12.55
CA HIS A 514 23.29 2.59 -14.00
C HIS A 514 21.92 3.07 -14.50
N PRO A 515 21.88 3.87 -15.59
CA PRO A 515 20.61 4.21 -16.23
C PRO A 515 19.85 2.93 -16.62
N ILE A 516 18.53 2.92 -16.39
CA ILE A 516 17.64 1.82 -16.80
C ILE A 516 16.69 2.37 -17.86
N GLU A 517 16.78 1.85 -19.07
CA GLU A 517 15.89 2.22 -20.16
C GLU A 517 14.55 1.47 -20.05
N VAL A 518 13.45 2.17 -20.32
CA VAL A 518 12.09 1.64 -20.18
C VAL A 518 11.26 2.06 -21.39
N HIS A 519 10.63 1.10 -22.04
CA HIS A 519 9.68 1.33 -23.13
C HIS A 519 8.26 1.14 -22.62
N LEU A 520 7.42 2.14 -22.84
CA LEU A 520 6.01 2.20 -22.43
C LEU A 520 5.07 2.27 -23.63
N ARG A 521 3.84 1.79 -23.43
CA ARG A 521 2.68 2.10 -24.27
C ARG A 521 1.55 2.61 -23.37
N GLY A 522 1.25 3.91 -23.46
CA GLY A 522 0.49 4.59 -22.41
C GLY A 522 1.22 4.44 -21.06
N ASP A 523 0.59 3.79 -20.08
CA ASP A 523 1.20 3.51 -18.77
C ASP A 523 1.68 2.07 -18.57
N ARG A 524 1.61 1.21 -19.60
CA ARG A 524 2.09 -0.19 -19.51
C ARG A 524 3.54 -0.28 -19.97
N VAL A 525 4.38 -0.92 -19.16
CA VAL A 525 5.76 -1.24 -19.55
C VAL A 525 5.73 -2.40 -20.53
N VAL A 526 6.27 -2.20 -21.73
CA VAL A 526 6.37 -3.23 -22.77
C VAL A 526 7.74 -3.89 -22.81
N ALA A 527 8.79 -3.18 -22.40
CA ALA A 527 10.14 -3.71 -22.23
C ALA A 527 10.94 -2.81 -21.27
N MET A 528 11.95 -3.36 -20.60
CA MET A 528 12.81 -2.64 -19.66
C MET A 528 14.19 -3.30 -19.60
N ASP A 529 15.26 -2.50 -19.56
CA ASP A 529 16.62 -2.99 -19.34
C ASP A 529 16.71 -3.72 -18.00
N SER A 530 17.03 -5.02 -18.06
CA SER A 530 17.14 -5.86 -16.87
C SER A 530 18.49 -5.73 -16.15
N LEU A 531 19.47 -5.06 -16.76
CA LEU A 531 20.88 -5.07 -16.35
C LEU A 531 21.45 -6.50 -16.23
N GLY A 532 20.89 -7.45 -16.99
CA GLY A 532 21.25 -8.86 -16.97
C GLY A 532 20.72 -9.64 -15.76
N ALA A 533 19.72 -9.13 -15.04
CA ALA A 533 19.12 -9.80 -13.91
C ALA A 533 18.24 -11.00 -14.30
N ASP A 534 18.08 -11.93 -13.37
CA ASP A 534 17.12 -13.03 -13.45
C ASP A 534 15.80 -12.64 -12.74
N LEU A 535 14.73 -13.42 -12.99
CA LEU A 535 13.40 -13.20 -12.40
C LEU A 535 12.81 -11.82 -12.74
N THR A 536 12.95 -11.43 -14.02
CA THR A 536 12.44 -10.15 -14.52
C THR A 536 10.92 -10.17 -14.73
N PHE A 537 10.31 -8.99 -14.63
CA PHE A 537 8.89 -8.76 -14.87
C PHE A 537 8.61 -8.56 -16.37
N PHE A 538 9.49 -7.84 -17.04
CA PHE A 538 9.30 -7.37 -18.41
C PHE A 538 10.25 -8.09 -19.39
N PRO A 539 9.92 -8.12 -20.69
CA PRO A 539 10.91 -8.39 -21.73
C PRO A 539 12.11 -7.44 -21.58
N ASP A 540 13.31 -7.98 -21.81
CA ASP A 540 14.51 -7.15 -21.90
C ASP A 540 14.51 -6.36 -23.21
N LEU A 541 15.28 -5.28 -23.26
CA LEU A 541 15.48 -4.51 -24.49
C LEU A 541 16.42 -5.27 -25.43
N ASP A 542 16.09 -5.26 -26.73
CA ASP A 542 16.88 -5.91 -27.80
C ASP A 542 18.21 -5.21 -28.09
#